data_AF-A0A356XCK4-F1
#
_entry.id   AF-A0A356XCK4-F1
#
_cell.length_a   1.000
_cell.length_b   1.000
_cell.length_c   1.000
_cell.angle_alpha   90.00
_cell.angle_beta   90.00
_cell.angle_gamma   90.00
#
_symmetry.space_group_name_H-M   'P 1'
#
loop_
_entity.id
_entity.type
_entity.pdbx_description
1 polymer ?
#
loop_
_entity_poly.entity_id
_entity_poly.type
_entity_poly.pdbx_seq_one_letter_code
_entity_poly.pdbx_strand_id
1 'polypeptide(L)'
;MFKRRDGRHMKELDAFHEFYTYLMPKRVSASVWTQLTADAGRLAKYLEEKKGEGVNYTIFQVVVAALIRTASQYPQLNRFIYGHKIYARTEYVLSFAVSLEGQTIFRKIWLDPEDTLKDV
;
A
#
# COMPACT_ATOMS: atom_id res chain seq x y z
N MET A 1 28.49 -7.17 -3.27
CA MET A 1 27.51 -6.05 -3.35
C MET A 1 26.27 -6.46 -2.57
N PHE A 2 25.98 -5.81 -1.42
CA PHE A 2 24.89 -6.21 -0.52
C PHE A 2 23.53 -6.06 -1.22
N LYS A 3 23.00 -7.17 -1.73
CA LYS A 3 21.66 -7.25 -2.33
C LYS A 3 20.67 -7.48 -1.20
N ARG A 4 19.86 -6.47 -0.86
CA ARG A 4 18.72 -6.66 0.05
C ARG A 4 17.73 -7.63 -0.59
N ARG A 5 17.25 -8.62 0.15
CA ARG A 5 16.35 -9.65 -0.41
C ARG A 5 14.93 -9.13 -0.64
N ASP A 6 14.52 -8.15 0.17
CA ASP A 6 13.19 -7.54 0.22
C ASP A 6 13.01 -6.35 -0.74
N GLY A 7 14.01 -6.03 -1.57
CA GLY A 7 13.86 -4.97 -2.56
C GLY A 7 14.98 -4.87 -3.60
N ARG A 8 14.61 -4.32 -4.77
CA ARG A 8 15.52 -4.05 -5.88
C ARG A 8 16.07 -2.64 -5.77
N HIS A 9 17.40 -2.51 -5.78
CA HIS A 9 18.06 -1.21 -5.82
C HIS A 9 17.71 -0.48 -7.12
N MET A 10 17.19 0.74 -7.02
CA MET A 10 16.95 1.58 -8.17
C MET A 10 18.22 2.34 -8.54
N LYS A 11 18.80 2.00 -9.70
CA LYS A 11 20.03 2.63 -10.20
C LYS A 11 19.76 3.86 -11.07
N GLU A 12 18.60 3.92 -11.69
CA GLU A 12 18.16 5.00 -12.58
C GLU A 12 17.27 5.96 -11.79
N LEU A 13 17.89 6.75 -10.92
CA LEU A 13 17.23 7.85 -10.21
C LEU A 13 17.88 9.15 -10.67
N ASP A 14 17.11 10.23 -10.62
CA ASP A 14 17.71 11.55 -10.83
C ASP A 14 18.68 11.88 -9.67
N ALA A 15 19.62 12.79 -9.94
CA ALA A 15 20.61 13.21 -8.96
C ALA A 15 19.97 13.86 -7.71
N PHE A 16 18.78 14.45 -7.88
CA PHE A 16 18.06 15.09 -6.78
C PHE A 16 17.55 14.06 -5.76
N HIS A 17 16.96 12.95 -6.21
CA HIS A 17 16.45 11.87 -5.37
C HIS A 17 17.58 11.14 -4.66
N GLU A 18 18.74 10.98 -5.29
CA GLU A 18 19.93 10.42 -4.64
C GLU A 18 20.42 11.34 -3.52
N PHE A 19 20.64 12.62 -3.82
CA PHE A 19 21.02 13.63 -2.84
C PHE A 19 20.01 13.74 -1.69
N TYR A 20 18.72 13.71 -2.02
CA TYR A 20 17.63 13.83 -1.05
C TYR A 20 17.71 12.76 0.05
N THR A 21 18.18 11.55 -0.24
CA THR A 21 18.33 10.49 0.77
C THR A 21 19.42 10.76 1.81
N TYR A 22 20.36 11.65 1.52
CA TYR A 22 21.37 12.11 2.49
C TYR A 22 20.79 13.17 3.42
N LEU A 23 19.95 14.06 2.90
CA LEU A 23 19.22 15.04 3.70
C LEU A 23 18.13 14.37 4.55
N MET A 24 17.42 13.41 3.95
CA MET A 24 16.27 12.72 4.53
C MET A 24 16.47 11.20 4.52
N PRO A 25 17.07 10.63 5.58
CA PRO A 25 17.45 9.21 5.60
C PRO A 25 16.26 8.25 5.67
N LYS A 26 15.06 8.73 6.03
CA LYS A 26 13.82 7.94 6.02
C LYS A 26 12.80 8.62 5.10
N ARG A 27 12.04 7.80 4.37
CA ARG A 27 10.95 8.28 3.50
C ARG A 27 9.87 9.07 4.26
N VAL A 28 9.67 8.73 5.54
CA VAL A 28 8.64 9.34 6.39
C VAL A 28 9.08 10.65 7.06
N SER A 29 10.33 11.09 6.86
CA SER A 29 10.91 12.23 7.59
C SER A 29 10.24 13.58 7.30
N ALA A 30 9.57 13.76 6.16
CA ALA A 30 8.75 14.95 5.87
C ALA A 30 7.41 14.53 5.27
N SER A 31 6.64 13.79 6.05
CA SER A 31 5.31 13.33 5.64
C SER A 31 4.32 14.50 5.61
N VAL A 32 3.68 14.72 4.46
CA VAL A 32 2.57 15.67 4.30
C VAL A 32 1.26 14.89 4.25
N TRP A 33 0.31 15.26 5.09
CA TRP A 33 -1.00 14.63 5.16
C TRP A 33 -1.99 15.36 4.28
N THR A 34 -2.81 14.61 3.56
CA THR A 34 -3.91 15.14 2.77
C THR A 34 -5.21 14.42 3.12
N GLN A 35 -6.32 15.14 3.12
CA GLN A 35 -7.65 14.60 3.37
C GLN A 35 -8.38 14.42 2.04
N LEU A 36 -8.86 13.21 1.80
CA LEU A 36 -9.70 12.89 0.64
C LEU A 36 -11.08 12.49 1.13
N THR A 37 -12.12 13.15 0.62
CA THR A 37 -13.52 12.77 0.86
C THR A 37 -14.03 12.06 -0.38
N ALA A 38 -14.53 10.83 -0.22
CA ALA A 38 -15.12 10.05 -1.30
C ALA A 38 -16.58 9.71 -0.97
N ASP A 39 -17.46 9.81 -1.97
CA ASP A 39 -18.87 9.43 -1.84
C ASP A 39 -19.02 7.90 -1.88
N ALA A 40 -19.52 7.32 -0.79
CA ALA A 40 -19.75 5.89 -0.64
C ALA A 40 -21.15 5.43 -1.14
N GLY A 41 -22.02 6.33 -1.62
CA GLY A 41 -23.38 5.98 -2.02
C GLY A 41 -23.44 4.97 -3.16
N ARG A 42 -22.57 5.11 -4.17
CA ARG A 42 -22.46 4.12 -5.26
C ARG A 42 -21.86 2.80 -4.78
N LEU A 43 -20.92 2.87 -3.84
CA LEU A 43 -20.28 1.70 -3.26
C LEU A 43 -21.29 0.87 -2.45
N ALA A 44 -22.11 1.53 -1.62
CA ALA A 44 -23.12 0.86 -0.82
C ALA A 44 -24.11 0.06 -1.68
N LYS A 45 -24.61 0.66 -2.77
CA LYS A 45 -25.49 -0.03 -3.73
C LYS A 45 -24.84 -1.26 -4.33
N TYR A 46 -23.58 -1.15 -4.77
CA TYR A 46 -22.83 -2.28 -5.31
C TYR A 46 -22.67 -3.42 -4.29
N LEU A 47 -22.43 -3.10 -3.01
CA LEU A 47 -22.33 -4.11 -1.95
C LEU A 47 -23.68 -4.80 -1.68
N GLU A 48 -24.79 -4.08 -1.73
CA GLU A 48 -26.13 -4.65 -1.60
C GLU A 48 -26.48 -5.59 -2.75
N GLU A 49 -26.17 -5.19 -4.00
CA GLU A 49 -26.35 -6.03 -5.19
C GLU A 49 -25.55 -7.34 -5.06
N LYS A 50 -24.27 -7.25 -4.67
CA LYS A 50 -23.43 -8.44 -4.48
C LYS A 50 -23.88 -9.34 -3.33
N LYS A 51 -24.42 -8.75 -2.27
CA LYS A 51 -25.04 -9.51 -1.18
C LYS A 51 -26.27 -10.28 -1.67
N GLY A 52 -27.06 -9.70 -2.59
CA GLY A 52 -28.18 -10.38 -3.27
C GLY A 52 -27.74 -11.57 -4.14
N GLU A 53 -26.54 -11.49 -4.73
CA GLU A 53 -25.90 -12.59 -5.46
C GLU A 53 -25.30 -13.68 -4.54
N GLY A 54 -25.42 -13.53 -3.21
CA GLY A 54 -24.89 -14.47 -2.23
C GLY A 54 -23.44 -14.24 -1.82
N VAL A 55 -22.81 -13.14 -2.27
CA VAL A 55 -21.42 -12.80 -1.93
C VAL A 55 -21.37 -11.60 -1.01
N ASN A 56 -20.82 -11.78 0.19
CA ASN A 56 -20.77 -10.73 1.20
C ASN A 56 -19.38 -10.07 1.24
N TYR A 57 -19.27 -8.89 0.65
CA TYR A 57 -18.06 -8.07 0.69
C TYR A 57 -18.17 -6.96 1.73
N THR A 58 -17.06 -6.67 2.40
CA THR A 58 -16.95 -5.53 3.32
C THR A 58 -16.35 -4.32 2.62
N ILE A 59 -16.67 -3.11 3.11
CA ILE A 59 -16.04 -1.87 2.64
C ILE A 59 -14.51 -1.95 2.77
N PHE A 60 -14.01 -2.61 3.83
CA PHE A 60 -12.58 -2.81 4.03
C PHE A 60 -11.94 -3.55 2.85
N GLN A 61 -12.50 -4.68 2.41
CA GLN A 61 -11.98 -5.43 1.25
C GLN A 61 -11.95 -4.58 -0.02
N VAL A 62 -12.97 -3.75 -0.24
CA VAL A 62 -13.00 -2.82 -1.39
C VAL A 62 -11.87 -1.79 -1.31
N VAL A 63 -11.65 -1.21 -0.12
CA VAL A 63 -10.55 -0.26 0.09
C VAL A 63 -9.20 -0.94 -0.12
N VAL A 64 -9.00 -2.16 0.39
CA VAL A 64 -7.75 -2.91 0.19
C VAL A 64 -7.50 -3.20 -1.30
N ALA A 65 -8.52 -3.66 -2.04
CA ALA A 65 -8.42 -3.89 -3.48
C ALA A 65 -8.07 -2.60 -4.24
N ALA A 66 -8.69 -1.48 -3.88
CA ALA A 66 -8.38 -0.17 -4.48
C ALA A 66 -6.94 0.29 -4.19
N LEU A 67 -6.44 0.06 -2.97
CA LEU A 67 -5.07 0.38 -2.57
C LEU A 67 -4.04 -0.45 -3.34
N ILE A 68 -4.26 -1.76 -3.48
CA ILE A 68 -3.37 -2.63 -4.27
C ILE A 68 -3.36 -2.19 -5.74
N ARG A 69 -4.53 -1.93 -6.32
CA ARG A 69 -4.64 -1.44 -7.70
C ARG A 69 -3.87 -0.14 -7.91
N THR A 70 -3.98 0.79 -6.96
CA THR A 70 -3.25 2.06 -6.99
C THR A 70 -1.74 1.84 -6.85
N ALA A 71 -1.31 0.97 -5.95
CA ALA A 71 0.11 0.65 -5.76
C ALA A 71 0.71 -0.08 -6.98
N SER A 72 -0.09 -0.85 -7.72
CA SER A 72 0.30 -1.49 -8.98
C SER A 72 0.50 -0.45 -10.10
N GLN A 73 -0.41 0.52 -10.22
CA GLN A 73 -0.31 1.60 -11.21
C GLN A 73 0.78 2.63 -10.90
N TYR A 74 1.07 2.86 -9.62
CA TYR A 74 2.06 3.83 -9.15
C TYR A 74 3.15 3.13 -8.33
N PRO A 75 4.07 2.39 -8.98
CA PRO A 75 5.09 1.58 -8.29
C PRO A 75 6.06 2.41 -7.43
N GLN A 76 6.15 3.73 -7.66
CA GLN A 76 6.89 4.65 -6.80
C GLN A 76 6.38 4.67 -5.35
N LEU A 77 5.10 4.35 -5.14
CA LEU A 77 4.52 4.26 -3.81
C LEU A 77 5.07 3.09 -3.01
N ASN A 78 5.54 2.03 -3.66
CA ASN A 78 6.09 0.84 -3.01
C ASN A 78 7.63 0.86 -2.93
N ARG A 79 8.23 2.03 -2.64
CA ARG A 79 9.68 2.22 -2.46
C ARG A 79 10.06 2.52 -1.01
N PHE A 80 11.28 2.15 -0.61
CA PHE A 80 11.86 2.47 0.70
C PHE A 80 13.31 2.93 0.57
N ILE A 81 13.80 3.61 1.61
CA ILE A 81 15.19 4.09 1.70
C ILE A 81 15.96 3.19 2.65
N TYR A 82 17.15 2.75 2.25
CA TYR A 82 18.09 2.02 3.10
C TYR A 82 19.52 2.39 2.73
N GLY A 83 20.34 2.81 3.70
CA GLY A 83 21.73 3.19 3.45
C GLY A 83 21.89 4.27 2.38
N HIS A 84 21.06 5.31 2.43
CA HIS A 84 21.03 6.42 1.44
C HIS A 84 20.78 5.97 0.00
N LYS A 85 20.06 4.87 -0.16
CA LYS A 85 19.68 4.33 -1.47
C LYS A 85 18.21 4.01 -1.48
N ILE A 86 17.57 4.22 -2.63
CA ILE A 86 16.16 3.92 -2.83
C ILE A 86 16.03 2.51 -3.41
N TYR A 87 15.14 1.73 -2.82
CA TYR A 87 14.81 0.38 -3.22
C TYR A 87 13.32 0.28 -3.52
N ALA A 88 12.95 -0.41 -4.59
CA ALA A 88 11.58 -0.82 -4.85
C ALA A 88 11.34 -2.17 -4.16
N ARG A 89 10.25 -2.30 -3.40
CA ARG A 89 9.87 -3.60 -2.81
C ARG A 89 9.43 -4.55 -3.92
N THR A 90 9.79 -5.83 -3.76
CA THR A 90 9.34 -6.88 -4.68
C THR A 90 7.92 -7.33 -4.36
N GLU A 91 7.55 -7.30 -3.08
CA GLU A 91 6.29 -7.82 -2.56
C GLU A 91 5.30 -6.67 -2.28
N TYR A 92 4.02 -6.95 -2.48
CA TYR A 92 2.94 -6.06 -2.09
C TYR A 92 2.35 -6.57 -0.77
N VAL A 93 2.52 -5.78 0.28
CA VAL A 93 2.09 -6.14 1.63
C VAL A 93 1.34 -4.98 2.23
N LEU A 94 0.09 -5.21 2.59
CA LEU A 94 -0.70 -4.24 3.33
C LEU A 94 -0.63 -4.58 4.82
N SER A 95 -0.23 -3.61 5.65
CA SER A 95 -0.30 -3.73 7.10
C SER A 95 -1.47 -2.90 7.61
N PHE A 96 -2.30 -3.49 8.46
CA PHE A 96 -3.43 -2.80 9.07
C PHE A 96 -3.49 -3.09 10.58
N ALA A 97 -4.07 -2.15 11.32
CA ALA A 97 -4.25 -2.24 12.76
C ALA A 97 -5.67 -2.76 13.06
N VAL A 98 -5.76 -3.75 13.93
CA VAL A 98 -7.02 -4.28 14.46
C VAL A 98 -7.02 -4.02 15.96
N SER A 99 -8.09 -3.43 16.48
CA SER A 99 -8.29 -3.31 17.92
C SER A 99 -9.12 -4.49 18.41
N LEU A 100 -8.55 -5.29 19.29
CA LEU A 100 -9.22 -6.42 19.94
C LEU A 100 -9.05 -6.26 21.45
N GLU A 101 -10.18 -6.19 22.18
CA GLU A 101 -10.20 -6.11 23.65
C GLU A 101 -9.27 -5.02 24.24
N GLY A 102 -9.21 -3.85 23.59
CA GLY A 102 -8.39 -2.72 24.03
C GLY A 102 -6.90 -2.81 23.64
N GLN A 103 -6.46 -3.90 23.02
CA GLN A 103 -5.12 -4.03 22.45
C GLN A 103 -5.13 -3.78 20.94
N THR A 104 -4.15 -3.04 20.44
CA THR A 104 -3.97 -2.83 18.99
C THR A 104 -2.95 -3.82 18.45
N ILE A 105 -3.41 -4.74 17.60
CA ILE A 105 -2.55 -5.71 16.91
C ILE A 105 -2.36 -5.30 15.45
N PHE A 106 -1.14 -5.46 14.94
CA PHE A 106 -0.85 -5.25 13.53
C PHE A 106 -0.89 -6.59 12.78
N ARG A 107 -1.69 -6.65 11.72
CA ARG A 107 -1.76 -7.79 10.80
C ARG A 107 -1.28 -7.35 9.43
N LYS A 108 -0.74 -8.31 8.67
CA LYS A 108 -0.23 -8.11 7.32
C LYS A 108 -0.94 -9.06 6.38
N ILE A 109 -1.33 -8.55 5.21
CA ILE A 109 -1.88 -9.33 4.11
C ILE A 109 -0.87 -9.27 2.97
N TRP A 110 -0.50 -10.44 2.46
CA TRP A 110 0.33 -10.59 1.27
C TRP A 110 -0.60 -10.65 0.07
N LEU A 111 -0.37 -9.79 -0.90
CA LEU A 111 -1.25 -9.59 -2.05
C LEU A 111 -0.39 -9.53 -3.30
N ASP A 112 -0.96 -9.94 -4.42
CA ASP A 112 -0.39 -9.79 -5.74
C ASP A 112 -0.98 -8.56 -6.46
N PRO A 113 -0.25 -7.94 -7.41
CA PRO A 113 -0.71 -6.74 -8.12
C PRO A 113 -1.99 -6.93 -8.95
N GLU A 114 -2.33 -8.18 -9.24
CA GLU A 114 -3.48 -8.59 -10.05
C GLU A 114 -4.70 -8.97 -9.19
N ASP A 115 -4.53 -9.04 -7.87
CA ASP A 115 -5.59 -9.45 -6.95
C ASP A 115 -6.79 -8.52 -7.05
N THR A 116 -7.96 -9.15 -7.11
CA THR A 116 -9.25 -8.48 -7.22
C THR A 116 -10.03 -8.60 -5.91
N LEU A 117 -11.24 -8.03 -5.88
CA LEU A 117 -12.11 -8.08 -4.70
C LEU A 117 -12.41 -9.51 -4.20
N LYS A 118 -12.23 -10.52 -5.04
CA LYS A 118 -12.43 -11.94 -4.70
C LYS A 118 -11.25 -12.54 -3.93
N ASP A 119 -10.07 -11.96 -4.07
CA ASP A 119 -8.80 -12.51 -3.60
C ASP A 119 -8.35 -11.86 -2.28
N VAL A 120 -9.13 -10.88 -1.79
CA VAL A 120 -8.87 -10.03 -0.61
C VAL A 120 -9.68 -10.42 0.61
#